data_AF-A0A4S8JS93-F1
#
_entry.id   AF-A0A4S8JS93-F1
#
_cell.length_a   1.000
_cell.length_b   1.000
_cell.length_c   1.000
_cell.angle_alpha   90.00
_cell.angle_beta   90.00
_cell.angle_gamma   90.00
#
_symmetry.space_group_name_H-M   'P 1'
#
loop_
_entity.id
_entity.type
_entity.pdbx_description
1 polymer ?
#
loop_
_entity_poly.entity_id
_entity_poly.type
_entity_poly.pdbx_seq_one_letter_code
_entity_poly.pdbx_strand_id
1 'polypeptide(L)'
;MVKDRRGREGGREEKGKGRRGTRYMATGREESVSMAKLAEQSKRYKEMVEYMEKVTYATREELTVEECNRLSIAYKNVIAARHAS
;
A
#
# COMPACT_ATOMS: atom_id res chain seq x y z
N MET A 1 -19.91 -53.44 -18.62
CA MET A 1 -18.48 -53.32 -18.25
C MET A 1 -17.88 -52.37 -19.26
N VAL A 2 -17.31 -51.21 -18.94
CA VAL A 2 -16.37 -50.87 -17.88
C VAL A 2 -16.70 -49.47 -17.35
N LYS A 3 -16.66 -49.32 -16.01
CA LYS A 3 -16.83 -48.05 -15.31
C LYS A 3 -15.48 -47.35 -15.30
N ASP A 4 -15.31 -46.29 -16.09
CA ASP A 4 -14.17 -45.39 -15.88
C ASP A 4 -14.51 -44.28 -14.89
N ARG A 5 -13.61 -44.18 -13.93
CA ARG A 5 -13.75 -43.56 -12.62
C ARG A 5 -12.76 -42.41 -12.58
N ARG A 6 -13.24 -41.26 -12.09
CA ARG A 6 -12.47 -40.20 -11.41
C ARG A 6 -11.68 -39.22 -12.28
N GLY A 7 -12.21 -38.01 -12.33
CA GLY A 7 -11.48 -36.76 -12.54
C GLY A 7 -12.30 -35.61 -11.94
N ARG A 8 -12.42 -35.62 -10.61
CA ARG A 8 -13.06 -34.58 -9.79
C ARG A 8 -11.98 -33.59 -9.38
N GLU A 9 -12.14 -32.32 -9.73
CA GLU A 9 -11.57 -31.13 -9.07
C GLU A 9 -12.27 -29.93 -9.73
N GLY A 10 -13.23 -29.25 -9.08
CA GLY A 10 -13.00 -28.36 -7.93
C GLY A 10 -12.57 -26.99 -8.49
N GLY A 11 -13.47 -26.10 -8.87
CA GLY A 11 -14.26 -25.30 -7.94
C GLY A 11 -13.43 -24.10 -7.44
N ARG A 12 -13.56 -22.95 -8.10
CA ARG A 12 -13.36 -21.64 -7.45
C ARG A 12 -14.50 -20.71 -7.87
N GLU A 13 -15.60 -20.90 -7.17
CA GLU A 13 -16.56 -19.84 -6.90
C GLU A 13 -15.80 -18.72 -6.16
N GLU A 14 -15.57 -17.58 -6.79
CA GLU A 14 -15.21 -16.36 -6.06
C GLU A 14 -16.47 -15.84 -5.35
N LYS A 15 -16.75 -16.42 -4.18
CA LYS A 15 -17.75 -15.87 -3.25
C LYS A 15 -17.22 -14.56 -2.66
N GLY A 16 -18.02 -13.52 -2.79
CA GLY A 16 -17.74 -12.19 -2.27
C GLY A 16 -17.47 -12.15 -0.77
N LYS A 17 -16.68 -11.16 -0.35
CA LYS A 17 -16.58 -10.73 1.04
C LYS A 17 -17.23 -9.36 1.19
N GLY A 18 -18.38 -9.34 1.86
CA GLY A 18 -19.02 -8.12 2.34
C GLY A 18 -18.37 -7.58 3.63
N ARG A 19 -18.36 -6.24 3.70
CA ARG A 19 -18.32 -5.35 4.89
C ARG A 19 -17.09 -5.42 5.83
N ARG A 20 -16.16 -4.47 5.64
CA ARG A 20 -15.80 -3.34 6.56
C ARG A 20 -14.39 -2.79 6.28
N GLY A 21 -14.26 -1.46 6.34
CA GLY A 21 -12.99 -0.75 6.50
C GLY A 21 -12.26 -0.44 5.19
N THR A 22 -12.11 0.85 4.89
CA THR A 22 -11.24 1.47 3.88
C THR A 22 -10.83 0.56 2.72
N ARG A 23 -11.47 0.75 1.56
CA ARG A 23 -11.00 0.26 0.25
C ARG A 23 -9.50 0.51 0.19
N TYR A 24 -8.70 -0.56 0.33
CA TYR A 24 -7.29 -0.54 0.01
C TYR A 24 -7.23 -0.17 -1.46
N MET A 25 -7.02 1.12 -1.74
CA MET A 25 -6.57 1.53 -3.05
C MET A 25 -5.17 0.95 -3.12
N ALA A 26 -5.04 -0.18 -3.82
CA ALA A 26 -3.76 -0.57 -4.39
C ALA A 26 -3.44 0.48 -5.45
N THR A 27 -3.05 1.67 -5.00
CA THR A 27 -2.53 2.71 -5.84
C THR A 27 -1.14 2.29 -6.24
N GLY A 28 -0.85 2.22 -7.54
CA GLY A 28 0.47 1.81 -8.04
C GLY A 28 1.60 2.63 -7.38
N ARG A 29 2.86 2.16 -7.49
CA ARG A 29 4.04 2.86 -6.94
C ARG A 29 4.02 4.36 -7.25
N GLU A 30 3.79 4.69 -8.52
CA GLU A 30 3.72 6.06 -9.02
C GLU A 30 2.58 6.87 -8.40
N GLU A 31 1.39 6.28 -8.27
CA GLU A 31 0.23 6.93 -7.65
C GLU A 31 0.46 7.17 -6.16
N SER A 32 1.07 6.21 -5.45
CA SER A 32 1.43 6.36 -4.03
C SER A 32 2.47 7.46 -3.84
N VAL A 33 3.47 7.55 -4.72
CA VAL A 33 4.43 8.67 -4.75
C VAL A 33 3.76 10.00 -5.08
N SER A 34 2.79 10.02 -6.00
CA SER A 34 2.02 11.23 -6.32
C SER A 34 1.20 11.73 -5.14
N MET A 35 0.50 10.83 -4.44
CA MET A 35 -0.24 11.15 -3.23
C MET A 35 0.68 11.62 -2.09
N ALA A 36 1.86 11.02 -1.95
CA ALA A 36 2.85 11.49 -0.99
C ALA A 36 3.31 12.93 -1.29
N LYS A 37 3.51 13.29 -2.56
CA LYS A 37 3.84 14.68 -2.99
C LYS A 37 2.71 15.66 -2.67
N LEU A 38 1.44 15.27 -2.87
CA LEU A 38 0.29 16.11 -2.50
C LEU A 38 0.16 16.29 -0.98
N ALA A 39 0.43 15.22 -0.21
CA ALA A 39 0.44 15.28 1.25
C ALA A 39 1.57 16.19 1.77
N GLU A 40 2.75 16.13 1.14
CA GLU A 40 3.89 17.01 1.41
C GLU A 40 3.52 18.49 1.17
N GLN A 41 2.92 18.81 0.03
CA GLN A 41 2.43 20.17 -0.28
C GLN A 41 1.42 20.67 0.76
N SER A 42 0.63 19.77 1.32
CA SER A 42 -0.36 20.07 2.36
C SER A 42 0.20 20.03 3.78
N LYS A 43 1.50 19.75 3.96
CA LYS A 43 2.16 19.54 5.26
C LYS A 43 1.51 18.45 6.12
N ARG A 44 0.82 17.49 5.50
CA ARG A 44 0.15 16.36 6.16
C ARG A 44 1.08 15.16 6.24
N TYR A 45 2.14 15.29 7.05
CA TYR A 45 3.25 14.31 7.05
C TYR A 45 2.85 12.92 7.55
N LYS A 46 1.82 12.81 8.41
CA LYS A 46 1.30 11.52 8.85
C LYS A 46 0.73 10.70 7.68
N GLU A 47 -0.03 11.34 6.80
CA GLU A 47 -0.54 10.70 5.58
C GLU A 47 0.56 10.47 4.56
N MET A 48 1.54 11.37 4.47
CA MET A 48 2.73 11.16 3.63
C MET A 48 3.47 9.86 4.00
N VAL A 49 3.60 9.55 5.30
CA VAL A 49 4.15 8.27 5.78
C VAL A 49 3.29 7.09 5.28
N GLU A 50 1.97 7.15 5.46
CA GLU A 50 1.07 6.08 5.03
C GLU A 50 1.15 5.80 3.51
N TYR A 51 1.35 6.83 2.69
CA TYR A 51 1.54 6.64 1.24
C TYR A 51 2.92 6.07 0.90
N MET A 52 3.98 6.52 1.56
CA MET A 52 5.34 6.03 1.30
C MET A 52 5.55 4.60 1.84
N GLU A 53 4.89 4.21 2.94
CA GLU A 53 4.84 2.82 3.41
C GLU A 53 4.17 1.90 2.38
N LYS A 54 3.11 2.36 1.68
CA LYS A 54 2.52 1.58 0.59
C LYS A 54 3.52 1.34 -0.54
N VAL A 55 4.38 2.32 -0.86
CA VAL A 55 5.45 2.15 -1.86
C VAL A 55 6.40 1.04 -1.43
N THR A 56 6.80 0.99 -0.15
CA THR A 56 7.72 -0.05 0.35
C THR A 56 7.10 -1.44 0.37
N TYR A 57 5.80 -1.56 0.66
CA TYR A 57 5.10 -2.86 0.69
C TYR A 57 4.65 -3.35 -0.68
N ALA A 58 4.37 -2.45 -1.63
CA ALA A 58 3.85 -2.80 -2.95
C ALA A 58 4.93 -3.33 -3.91
N THR A 59 6.20 -3.00 -3.66
CA THR A 59 7.31 -3.41 -4.52
C THR A 59 8.24 -4.41 -3.83
N ARG A 60 8.77 -5.35 -4.62
CA ARG A 60 9.91 -6.20 -4.20
C ARG A 60 11.25 -5.58 -4.59
N GLU A 61 11.22 -4.49 -5.34
CA GLU A 61 12.40 -3.78 -5.80
C GLU A 61 12.91 -2.82 -4.73
N GLU A 62 14.18 -2.44 -4.84
CA GLU A 62 14.74 -1.44 -3.95
C GLU A 62 14.10 -0.06 -4.17
N LEU A 63 14.05 0.71 -3.08
CA LEU A 63 13.61 2.10 -3.13
C LEU A 63 14.68 2.94 -3.80
N THR A 64 14.25 3.85 -4.68
CA THR A 64 15.16 4.84 -5.25
C THR A 64 15.61 5.82 -4.17
N VAL A 65 16.75 6.49 -4.40
CA VAL A 65 17.26 7.54 -3.51
C VAL A 65 16.20 8.61 -3.24
N GLU A 66 15.42 8.97 -4.24
CA GLU A 66 14.34 9.94 -4.13
C GLU A 66 13.20 9.50 -3.20
N GLU A 67 12.81 8.23 -3.25
CA GLU A 67 11.75 7.68 -2.40
C GLU A 67 12.23 7.52 -0.96
N CYS A 68 13.46 7.05 -0.76
CA CYS A 68 14.10 7.02 0.56
C CYS A 68 14.18 8.41 1.20
N ASN A 69 14.54 9.42 0.41
CA ASN A 69 14.60 10.80 0.87
C ASN A 69 13.21 11.31 1.29
N ARG A 70 12.16 11.03 0.50
CA ARG A 70 10.78 11.41 0.85
C ARG A 70 10.29 10.71 2.11
N LEU A 71 10.55 9.41 2.25
CA LEU A 71 10.22 8.66 3.46
C LEU A 71 10.92 9.25 4.70
N SER A 72 12.19 9.63 4.55
CA SER A 72 12.97 10.28 5.61
C SER A 72 12.39 11.63 6.02
N ILE A 73 12.00 12.47 5.05
CA ILE A 73 11.34 13.76 5.29
C ILE A 73 10.02 13.54 6.04
N ALA A 74 9.22 12.57 5.62
CA ALA A 74 7.93 12.28 6.24
C ALA A 74 8.08 11.91 7.72
N TYR A 75 8.92 10.94 8.06
CA TYR A 75 9.11 10.52 9.46
C TYR A 75 9.75 11.62 10.33
N LYS A 76 10.76 12.34 9.82
CA LYS A 76 11.39 13.46 10.55
C LYS A 76 10.36 14.49 10.97
N ASN A 77 9.47 14.89 10.06
CA ASN A 77 8.44 15.89 10.34
C ASN A 77 7.34 15.37 11.28
N VAL A 78 6.93 14.11 11.15
CA VAL A 78 5.95 13.50 12.08
C VAL A 78 6.49 13.48 13.51
N ILE A 79 7.76 13.11 13.69
CA ILE A 79 8.40 13.07 15.01
C ILE A 79 8.61 14.49 15.54
N ALA A 80 9.14 15.41 14.73
CA ALA A 80 9.36 16.80 15.14
C ALA A 80 8.06 17.46 15.65
N ALA A 81 6.92 17.23 14.97
CA ALA A 81 5.63 17.76 15.40
C ALA A 81 5.16 17.23 16.77
N ARG A 82 5.58 16.00 17.17
CA ARG A 82 5.29 15.44 18.50
C ARG A 82 6.15 16.02 19.61
N HIS A 83 7.36 16.46 19.28
CA HIS A 83 8.29 17.04 20.25
C HIS A 83 8.04 18.54 20.49
N ALA A 84 7.38 19.21 19.55
CA ALA A 84 7.05 20.62 19.63
C ALA A 84 5.75 20.93 20.39
N SER A 85 4.98 19.90 20.77
CA SER A 85 3.75 19.99 21.59
C SER A 85 4.02 19.65 23.04
#